data_AF-A0A7Y9NJG4-F1
#
_entry.id   AF-A0A7Y9NJG4-F1
#
_cell.length_a   1.000
_cell.length_b   1.000
_cell.length_c   1.000
_cell.angle_alpha   90.00
_cell.angle_beta   90.00
_cell.angle_gamma   90.00
#
_symmetry.space_group_name_H-M   'P 1'
#
loop_
_entity.id
_entity.type
_entity.pdbx_description
1 polymer ?
#
loop_
_entity_poly.entity_id
_entity_poly.type
_entity_poly.pdbx_seq_one_letter_code
_entity_poly.pdbx_strand_id
1 'polypeptide(L)'
;MPANTVMLSQMMRELSATPGFTDAMLAQLDKNGKNGPALMTPALVKRLRELILGKDWQGLDRFPGWTMRSINPTVRVAGRVVAKDQSVTDLAARHPGTPVGSKSTKSAVTTDQAKDYVDLGDYSLEKAEIVSLDAPSKLPGFTTDGLVSELGAGVVRGDGENATLAPMHAESQRLADLLNRLSLNGLDDSVPVTVTVEGQSAKTPQELVKALMTTGHTVVVADARYFANFGHFHYKGQDVMMPFWVDSQIRVPGTRRPLLVPVSHAEYEWGVRGPKVNANVSWYFGIDGKAEFRTMDTQDQSWVLGRHAHEYRDADAVEVTRLVGKMAIAYMHQHLARPELPFGGYYPLGVCQDGVAAIERKMTGNDTLFPNTADGALFDDPRDAEINELIKAIPKDREGGAPEPARIFGSLPATDFDSITIPGFAADLKLVHAAWQDGSLERTPSWIRRVTLRVVGVAALGMLAGIVVWRRRRNR
;
A
#
# COMPACT_ATOMS: atom_id res chain seq x y z
N MET A 1 -2.13 -10.66 -22.47
CA MET A 1 -1.52 -11.34 -21.31
C MET A 1 -0.07 -11.63 -21.65
N PRO A 2 0.86 -11.47 -20.70
CA PRO A 2 2.25 -11.88 -20.91
C PRO A 2 2.35 -13.37 -21.21
N ALA A 3 3.49 -13.78 -21.78
CA ALA A 3 3.82 -15.19 -21.83
C ALA A 3 3.95 -15.73 -20.39
N ASN A 4 3.58 -17.00 -20.18
CA ASN A 4 3.65 -17.67 -18.88
C ASN A 4 2.76 -17.07 -17.76
N THR A 5 1.63 -16.44 -18.10
CA THR A 5 0.66 -15.93 -17.12
C THR A 5 -0.74 -16.49 -17.37
N VAL A 6 -1.46 -16.82 -16.29
CA VAL A 6 -2.88 -17.20 -16.31
C VAL A 6 -3.72 -16.29 -15.42
N MET A 7 -5.01 -16.18 -15.75
CA MET A 7 -5.96 -15.47 -14.90
C MET A 7 -6.29 -16.31 -13.65
N LEU A 8 -6.54 -15.64 -12.52
CA LEU A 8 -7.07 -16.30 -11.32
C LEU A 8 -8.30 -17.15 -11.64
N SER A 9 -9.21 -16.68 -12.50
CA SER A 9 -10.38 -17.47 -12.87
C SER A 9 -10.07 -18.73 -13.66
N GLN A 10 -8.98 -18.76 -14.43
CA GLN A 10 -8.56 -19.97 -15.14
C GLN A 10 -8.07 -21.03 -14.16
N MET A 11 -7.19 -20.66 -13.22
CA MET A 11 -6.75 -21.55 -12.14
C MET A 11 -7.96 -22.07 -11.33
N MET A 12 -8.87 -21.17 -10.93
CA MET A 12 -10.01 -21.55 -10.09
C MET A 12 -11.07 -22.38 -10.82
N ARG A 13 -11.20 -22.27 -12.15
CA ARG A 13 -12.08 -23.18 -12.92
C ARG A 13 -11.64 -24.63 -12.82
N GLU A 14 -10.33 -24.87 -12.85
CA GLU A 14 -9.76 -26.22 -12.74
C GLU A 14 -9.81 -26.73 -11.30
N LEU A 15 -9.51 -25.86 -10.32
CA LEU A 15 -9.23 -26.30 -8.95
C LEU A 15 -10.37 -26.12 -7.96
N SER A 16 -11.40 -25.31 -8.26
CA SER A 16 -12.50 -25.06 -7.30
C SER A 16 -13.31 -26.31 -6.93
N ALA A 17 -13.31 -27.33 -7.80
CA ALA A 17 -13.95 -28.62 -7.53
C ALA A 17 -13.05 -29.60 -6.75
N THR A 18 -11.75 -29.31 -6.61
CA THR A 18 -10.82 -30.14 -5.84
C THR A 18 -11.17 -30.04 -4.35
N PRO A 19 -11.49 -31.16 -3.67
CA PRO A 19 -11.89 -31.13 -2.26
C PRO A 19 -10.86 -30.41 -1.39
N GLY A 20 -11.31 -29.44 -0.60
CA GLY A 20 -10.47 -28.68 0.35
C GLY A 20 -9.56 -27.61 -0.25
N PHE A 21 -9.35 -27.56 -1.57
CA PHE A 21 -8.42 -26.61 -2.19
C PHE A 21 -8.83 -25.15 -1.97
N THR A 22 -10.10 -24.82 -2.22
CA THR A 22 -10.60 -23.44 -2.05
C THR A 22 -10.43 -22.96 -0.61
N ASP A 23 -10.69 -23.82 0.37
CA ASP A 23 -10.52 -23.47 1.78
C ASP A 23 -9.03 -23.32 2.15
N ALA A 24 -8.14 -24.17 1.62
CA ALA A 24 -6.70 -24.03 1.82
C ALA A 24 -6.15 -22.74 1.22
N MET A 25 -6.55 -22.39 0.00
CA MET A 25 -6.17 -21.14 -0.66
C MET A 25 -6.68 -19.92 0.12
N LEU A 26 -7.96 -19.91 0.51
CA LEU A 26 -8.53 -18.83 1.32
C LEU A 26 -7.86 -18.74 2.69
N ALA A 27 -7.54 -19.87 3.31
CA ALA A 27 -6.79 -19.89 4.56
C ALA A 27 -5.39 -19.29 4.38
N GLN A 28 -4.73 -19.48 3.24
CA GLN A 28 -3.42 -18.85 2.98
C GLN A 28 -3.53 -17.36 2.73
N LEU A 29 -4.60 -16.92 2.06
CA LEU A 29 -4.97 -15.50 1.98
C LEU A 29 -5.46 -14.93 3.32
N ASP A 30 -5.65 -15.76 4.36
CA ASP A 30 -6.05 -15.33 5.70
C ASP A 30 -4.96 -15.60 6.77
N LYS A 31 -3.94 -16.39 6.40
CA LYS A 31 -2.87 -16.90 7.27
C LYS A 31 -1.97 -15.73 7.65
N ASN A 32 -2.44 -14.98 8.64
CA ASN A 32 -1.71 -14.12 9.57
C ASN A 32 -2.64 -13.39 10.57
N GLY A 33 -3.98 -13.56 10.53
CA GLY A 33 -4.95 -13.41 11.64
C GLY A 33 -4.99 -12.10 12.46
N LYS A 34 -3.86 -11.67 13.05
CA LYS A 34 -3.60 -10.32 13.57
C LYS A 34 -3.05 -9.37 12.48
N ASN A 35 -2.35 -9.93 11.49
CA ASN A 35 -1.76 -9.29 10.30
C ASN A 35 -2.28 -9.93 9.00
N GLY A 36 -3.54 -10.42 8.97
CA GLY A 36 -4.15 -10.95 7.73
C GLY A 36 -3.92 -9.95 6.59
N PRO A 37 -3.75 -10.36 5.31
CA PRO A 37 -3.35 -9.42 4.27
C PRO A 37 -4.37 -8.31 4.31
N ALA A 38 -3.92 -7.12 4.69
CA ALA A 38 -4.79 -6.09 5.23
C ALA A 38 -5.93 -5.69 4.26
N LEU A 39 -5.80 -6.08 2.99
CA LEU A 39 -6.79 -5.92 1.93
C LEU A 39 -7.88 -6.99 1.86
N MET A 40 -7.75 -8.17 2.46
CA MET A 40 -8.77 -9.24 2.44
C MET A 40 -9.57 -9.29 3.74
N THR A 41 -10.29 -8.21 4.02
CA THR A 41 -11.24 -8.17 5.14
C THR A 41 -12.25 -9.34 5.09
N PRO A 42 -12.90 -9.72 6.21
CA PRO A 42 -13.84 -10.85 6.22
C PRO A 42 -14.96 -10.77 5.17
N ALA A 43 -15.46 -9.56 4.86
CA ALA A 43 -16.46 -9.42 3.79
C ALA A 43 -15.87 -9.60 2.39
N LEU A 44 -14.60 -9.23 2.18
CA LEU A 44 -13.89 -9.46 0.92
C LEU A 44 -13.55 -10.94 0.73
N VAL A 45 -13.12 -11.64 1.79
CA VAL A 45 -12.95 -13.11 1.78
C VAL A 45 -14.28 -13.80 1.48
N LYS A 46 -15.37 -13.39 2.14
CA LYS A 46 -16.71 -13.91 1.86
C LYS A 46 -17.11 -13.69 0.41
N ARG A 47 -16.90 -12.47 -0.12
CA ARG A 47 -17.21 -12.15 -1.52
C ARG A 47 -16.38 -12.97 -2.50
N LEU A 48 -15.09 -13.14 -2.23
CA LEU A 48 -14.20 -13.97 -3.04
C LEU A 48 -14.70 -15.42 -3.08
N ARG A 49 -15.07 -15.98 -1.92
CA ARG A 49 -15.67 -17.31 -1.80
C ARG A 49 -16.98 -17.41 -2.60
N GLU A 50 -17.87 -16.43 -2.50
CA GLU A 50 -19.12 -16.38 -3.27
C GLU A 50 -18.87 -16.39 -4.78
N LEU A 51 -17.88 -15.64 -5.28
CA LEU A 51 -17.51 -15.62 -6.69
C LEU A 51 -17.01 -16.99 -7.17
N ILE A 52 -16.13 -17.64 -6.40
CA ILE A 52 -15.56 -18.95 -6.72
C ILE A 52 -16.65 -20.03 -6.72
N LEU A 53 -17.43 -20.14 -5.63
CA LEU A 53 -18.45 -21.19 -5.49
C LEU A 53 -19.64 -20.95 -6.42
N GLY A 54 -19.99 -19.68 -6.67
CA GLY A 54 -20.99 -19.27 -7.65
C GLY A 54 -20.53 -19.38 -9.11
N LYS A 55 -19.26 -19.74 -9.35
CA LYS A 55 -18.63 -19.84 -10.68
C LYS A 55 -18.72 -18.53 -11.48
N ASP A 56 -18.71 -17.39 -10.80
CA ASP A 56 -18.65 -16.05 -11.42
C ASP A 56 -17.20 -15.70 -11.78
N TRP A 57 -16.72 -16.34 -12.85
CA TRP A 57 -15.33 -16.21 -13.30
C TRP A 57 -14.98 -14.81 -13.80
N GLN A 58 -15.93 -14.12 -14.41
CA GLN A 58 -15.71 -12.74 -14.86
C GLN A 58 -15.65 -11.77 -13.67
N GLY A 59 -16.48 -11.99 -12.65
CA GLY A 59 -16.42 -11.23 -11.39
C GLY A 59 -15.12 -11.47 -10.64
N LEU A 60 -14.60 -12.70 -10.67
CA LEU A 60 -13.33 -13.07 -10.04
C LEU A 60 -12.13 -12.33 -10.64
N ASP A 61 -12.06 -12.22 -11.97
CA ASP A 61 -10.98 -11.50 -12.67
C ASP A 61 -11.05 -9.97 -12.50
N ARG A 62 -12.13 -9.47 -11.87
CA ARG A 62 -12.38 -8.05 -11.58
C ARG A 62 -12.52 -7.77 -10.08
N PHE A 63 -12.08 -8.70 -9.24
CA PHE A 63 -12.26 -8.62 -7.80
C PHE A 63 -11.36 -7.55 -7.14
N PRO A 64 -11.84 -6.81 -6.12
CA PRO A 64 -13.25 -6.75 -5.71
C PRO A 64 -14.09 -5.83 -6.61
N GLY A 65 -13.46 -4.89 -7.32
CA GLY A 65 -14.15 -3.95 -8.20
C GLY A 65 -15.03 -2.97 -7.42
N TRP A 66 -14.64 -2.68 -6.18
CA TRP A 66 -15.39 -1.83 -5.25
C TRP A 66 -14.79 -0.43 -5.19
N THR A 67 -15.60 0.55 -4.80
CA THR A 67 -15.07 1.88 -4.45
C THR A 67 -14.29 1.81 -3.14
N MET A 68 -13.34 2.73 -2.92
CA MET A 68 -12.61 2.81 -1.65
C MET A 68 -13.55 2.97 -0.44
N ARG A 69 -14.63 3.74 -0.59
CA ARG A 69 -15.66 3.87 0.45
C ARG A 69 -16.35 2.55 0.79
N SER A 70 -16.48 1.62 -0.15
CA SER A 70 -17.07 0.31 0.10
C SER A 70 -16.10 -0.64 0.81
N ILE A 71 -14.80 -0.46 0.61
CA ILE A 71 -13.74 -1.25 1.26
C ILE A 71 -13.60 -0.85 2.74
N ASN A 72 -13.59 0.45 3.05
CA ASN A 72 -13.25 0.98 4.39
C ASN A 72 -14.17 0.59 5.57
N PRO A 73 -15.50 0.52 5.45
CA PRO A 73 -16.38 0.06 6.53
C PRO A 73 -16.02 -1.36 6.99
N THR A 74 -15.53 -2.20 6.08
CA THR A 74 -15.10 -3.55 6.42
C THR A 74 -13.86 -3.56 7.31
N VAL A 75 -12.95 -2.59 7.11
CA VAL A 75 -11.79 -2.34 7.98
C VAL A 75 -12.24 -1.80 9.35
N ARG A 76 -13.19 -0.85 9.38
CA ARG A 76 -13.73 -0.27 10.64
C ARG A 76 -14.48 -1.29 11.50
N VAL A 77 -15.24 -2.21 10.89
CA VAL A 77 -15.99 -3.25 11.62
C VAL A 77 -15.04 -4.32 12.17
N ALA A 78 -14.01 -4.72 11.42
CA ALA A 78 -12.96 -5.60 11.94
C ALA A 78 -12.28 -4.97 13.16
N GLY A 79 -11.92 -3.68 13.08
CA GLY A 79 -11.37 -2.92 14.21
C GLY A 79 -12.29 -2.89 15.44
N ARG A 80 -13.60 -2.68 15.27
CA ARG A 80 -14.57 -2.66 16.40
C ARG A 80 -14.82 -4.04 17.05
N VAL A 81 -14.66 -5.13 16.31
CA VAL A 81 -14.81 -6.49 16.86
C VAL A 81 -13.58 -6.89 17.68
N VAL A 82 -12.39 -6.45 17.27
CA VAL A 82 -11.13 -6.60 18.01
C VAL A 82 -11.10 -5.67 19.23
N ALA A 83 -11.59 -4.43 19.09
CA ALA A 83 -11.63 -3.41 20.15
C ALA A 83 -12.85 -3.51 21.09
N LYS A 84 -13.44 -4.70 21.29
CA LYS A 84 -14.47 -4.92 22.33
C LYS A 84 -13.87 -4.92 23.76
N ASP A 85 -13.03 -3.94 24.04
CA ASP A 85 -12.81 -3.45 25.38
C ASP A 85 -13.73 -2.22 25.57
N GLN A 86 -14.71 -2.37 26.46
CA GLN A 86 -15.73 -1.37 26.74
C GLN A 86 -15.11 -0.02 27.18
N SER A 87 -13.90 -0.06 27.74
CA SER A 87 -13.16 1.12 28.22
C SER A 87 -12.69 2.05 27.09
N VAL A 88 -12.32 1.48 25.94
CA VAL A 88 -11.81 2.24 24.76
C VAL A 88 -12.97 2.92 24.01
N THR A 89 -14.11 2.24 23.93
CA THR A 89 -15.32 2.76 23.28
C THR A 89 -15.90 3.96 24.03
N ASP A 90 -15.87 3.91 25.37
CA ASP A 90 -16.33 5.00 26.23
C ASP A 90 -15.35 6.20 26.25
N LEU A 91 -14.06 5.98 26.01
CA LEU A 91 -13.06 7.03 25.96
C LEU A 91 -13.11 7.82 24.64
N ALA A 92 -13.24 7.13 23.51
CA ALA A 92 -13.35 7.73 22.18
C ALA A 92 -14.66 8.54 21.99
N ALA A 93 -15.73 8.16 22.69
CA ALA A 93 -17.00 8.88 22.68
C ALA A 93 -16.99 10.15 23.55
N ARG A 94 -16.10 10.24 24.56
CA ARG A 94 -16.03 11.38 25.49
C ARG A 94 -15.04 12.47 25.07
N HIS A 95 -14.07 12.15 24.20
CA HIS A 95 -13.05 13.10 23.75
C HIS A 95 -12.65 12.89 22.27
N PRO A 96 -13.39 13.44 21.29
CA PRO A 96 -12.93 13.45 19.90
C PRO A 96 -11.70 14.37 19.78
N GLY A 97 -10.53 13.79 19.50
CA GLY A 97 -9.29 14.53 19.23
C GLY A 97 -8.38 14.79 20.44
N THR A 98 -8.54 14.06 21.55
CA THR A 98 -7.54 14.06 22.64
C THR A 98 -6.76 12.75 22.59
N PRO A 99 -5.41 12.75 22.59
CA PRO A 99 -4.63 11.52 22.68
C PRO A 99 -5.13 10.73 23.89
N VAL A 100 -5.63 9.53 23.64
CA VAL A 100 -6.07 8.61 24.69
C VAL A 100 -4.92 8.47 25.67
N GLY A 101 -5.19 8.80 26.93
CA GLY A 101 -4.21 8.86 27.99
C GLY A 101 -3.39 7.57 28.06
N SER A 102 -2.18 7.63 27.50
CA SER A 102 -1.08 6.88 28.07
C SER A 102 -0.94 7.40 29.50
N LYS A 103 -1.41 6.63 30.47
CA LYS A 103 -0.70 6.56 31.75
C LYS A 103 0.69 6.03 31.41
N SER A 104 1.53 6.90 30.87
CA SER A 104 2.92 6.67 30.60
C SER A 104 3.58 6.52 31.96
N THR A 105 3.60 5.29 32.47
CA THR A 105 4.88 4.83 32.99
C THR A 105 5.87 5.06 31.84
N LYS A 106 6.76 6.05 32.02
CA LYS A 106 7.87 6.40 31.12
C LYS A 106 8.84 5.23 30.99
N SER A 107 8.35 4.10 30.53
CA SER A 107 9.17 2.96 30.19
C SER A 107 9.66 3.22 28.78
N ALA A 108 10.99 3.32 28.64
CA ALA A 108 11.66 3.41 27.36
C ALA A 108 11.11 2.35 26.40
N VAL A 109 10.96 2.70 25.13
CA VAL A 109 10.52 1.74 24.09
C VAL A 109 11.61 0.69 23.94
N THR A 110 11.27 -0.58 24.15
CA THR A 110 12.23 -1.68 24.03
C THR A 110 12.35 -2.18 22.60
N THR A 111 13.45 -2.86 22.30
CA THR A 111 13.66 -3.57 21.03
C THR A 111 12.54 -4.55 20.74
N ASP A 112 12.09 -5.30 21.75
CA ASP A 112 11.01 -6.28 21.60
C ASP A 112 9.68 -5.62 21.21
N GLN A 113 9.39 -4.43 21.72
CA GLN A 113 8.20 -3.66 21.32
C GLN A 113 8.33 -3.10 19.90
N ALA A 114 9.52 -2.64 19.51
CA ALA A 114 9.74 -2.07 18.19
C ALA A 114 9.70 -3.11 17.06
N LYS A 115 10.15 -4.35 17.32
CA LYS A 115 10.24 -5.44 16.34
C LYS A 115 8.90 -5.85 15.72
N ASP A 116 7.78 -5.55 16.39
CA ASP A 116 6.44 -5.75 15.84
C ASP A 116 6.17 -4.82 14.64
N TYR A 117 6.85 -3.68 14.55
CA TYR A 117 6.57 -2.60 13.59
C TYR A 117 7.75 -2.21 12.70
N VAL A 118 8.99 -2.54 13.10
CA VAL A 118 10.21 -2.30 12.33
C VAL A 118 11.22 -3.42 12.61
N ASP A 119 11.76 -4.04 11.58
CA ASP A 119 12.86 -4.99 11.66
C ASP A 119 14.19 -4.28 11.90
N LEU A 120 14.81 -4.61 13.01
CA LEU A 120 16.10 -4.06 13.45
C LEU A 120 17.24 -5.05 13.27
N GLY A 121 16.98 -6.23 12.70
CA GLY A 121 17.93 -7.35 12.66
C GLY A 121 18.47 -7.66 14.06
N ASP A 122 19.80 -7.69 14.16
CA ASP A 122 20.53 -7.93 15.41
C ASP A 122 20.71 -6.68 16.29
N TYR A 123 20.29 -5.50 15.82
CA TYR A 123 20.49 -4.25 16.55
C TYR A 123 19.43 -4.02 17.63
N SER A 124 19.85 -3.43 18.75
CA SER A 124 18.99 -3.12 19.89
C SER A 124 18.84 -1.60 20.08
N LEU A 125 17.67 -1.18 20.56
CA LEU A 125 17.38 0.20 20.96
C LEU A 125 18.04 0.57 22.29
N GLU A 126 18.39 -0.40 23.13
CA GLU A 126 18.94 -0.21 24.47
C GLU A 126 20.47 -0.16 24.50
N LYS A 127 21.14 -0.51 23.39
CA LYS A 127 22.60 -0.63 23.32
C LYS A 127 23.21 0.36 22.34
N ALA A 128 24.20 1.13 22.81
CA ALA A 128 25.05 1.94 21.94
C ALA A 128 25.98 1.02 21.14
N GLU A 129 26.10 1.27 19.84
CA GLU A 129 26.98 0.50 18.98
C GLU A 129 27.58 1.37 17.88
N ILE A 130 28.80 1.03 17.46
CA ILE A 130 29.46 1.59 16.29
C ILE A 130 29.61 0.45 15.29
N VAL A 131 28.92 0.56 14.16
CA VAL A 131 28.89 -0.48 13.12
C VAL A 131 29.66 0.01 11.90
N SER A 132 30.72 -0.70 11.50
CA SER A 132 31.51 -0.33 10.30
C SER A 132 31.08 -1.13 9.08
N LEU A 133 30.78 -0.43 7.97
CA LEU A 133 30.49 -0.99 6.64
C LEU A 133 31.76 -1.28 5.81
N ASP A 134 32.96 -1.19 6.38
CA ASP A 134 34.21 -1.32 5.63
C ASP A 134 34.56 -2.75 5.22
N ALA A 135 33.97 -3.73 5.91
CA ALA A 135 34.07 -5.15 5.61
C ALA A 135 32.76 -5.67 5.03
N PRO A 136 32.79 -6.67 4.13
CA PRO A 136 31.59 -7.33 3.62
C PRO A 136 30.71 -7.90 4.74
N SER A 137 29.41 -7.94 4.47
CA SER A 137 28.37 -8.51 5.31
C SER A 137 28.62 -9.99 5.56
N LYS A 138 28.26 -10.43 6.77
CA LYS A 138 28.30 -11.84 7.19
C LYS A 138 26.90 -12.42 7.37
N LEU A 139 25.86 -11.64 7.06
CA LEU A 139 24.50 -12.14 7.06
C LEU A 139 24.35 -13.28 6.04
N PRO A 140 23.41 -14.22 6.27
CA PRO A 140 23.14 -15.28 5.30
C PRO A 140 22.75 -14.71 3.94
N GLY A 141 22.88 -15.51 2.89
CA GLY A 141 22.34 -15.19 1.56
C GLY A 141 20.82 -15.40 1.49
N PHE A 142 20.22 -15.05 0.35
CA PHE A 142 18.79 -15.21 0.11
C PHE A 142 18.35 -16.67 0.29
N THR A 143 17.16 -16.87 0.86
CA THR A 143 16.48 -18.16 0.96
C THR A 143 15.00 -18.00 0.66
N THR A 144 14.40 -19.02 0.06
CA THR A 144 12.94 -19.11 -0.14
C THR A 144 12.21 -19.75 1.04
N ASP A 145 12.94 -20.19 2.07
CA ASP A 145 12.39 -20.81 3.26
C ASP A 145 11.41 -19.86 3.97
N GLY A 146 10.16 -20.31 4.14
CA GLY A 146 9.09 -19.52 4.75
C GLY A 146 8.47 -18.46 3.85
N LEU A 147 9.09 -18.13 2.70
CA LEU A 147 8.53 -17.23 1.68
C LEU A 147 7.65 -17.98 0.69
N VAL A 148 8.09 -19.18 0.28
CA VAL A 148 7.42 -20.00 -0.73
C VAL A 148 6.69 -21.16 -0.05
N SER A 149 5.41 -21.34 -0.39
CA SER A 149 4.54 -22.36 0.18
C SER A 149 3.79 -23.14 -0.91
N GLU A 150 3.94 -24.46 -0.90
CA GLU A 150 3.15 -25.39 -1.72
C GLU A 150 1.71 -25.49 -1.18
N LEU A 151 0.73 -25.20 -2.04
CA LEU A 151 -0.69 -25.30 -1.71
C LEU A 151 -1.36 -26.56 -2.26
N GLY A 152 -0.61 -27.36 -3.03
CA GLY A 152 -1.08 -28.57 -3.69
C GLY A 152 -1.70 -28.30 -5.06
N ALA A 153 -2.00 -29.38 -5.80
CA ALA A 153 -2.55 -29.34 -7.16
C ALA A 153 -1.72 -28.48 -8.16
N GLY A 154 -0.41 -28.35 -7.91
CA GLY A 154 0.50 -27.54 -8.72
C GLY A 154 0.40 -26.04 -8.45
N VAL A 155 -0.17 -25.62 -7.32
CA VAL A 155 -0.23 -24.22 -6.89
C VAL A 155 0.83 -23.95 -5.83
N VAL A 156 1.62 -22.92 -6.07
CA VAL A 156 2.62 -22.37 -5.14
C VAL A 156 2.22 -20.94 -4.81
N ARG A 157 2.47 -20.51 -3.57
CA ARG A 157 2.36 -19.11 -3.14
C ARG A 157 3.72 -18.58 -2.74
N GLY A 158 4.04 -17.35 -3.14
CA GLY A 158 5.31 -16.69 -2.91
C GLY A 158 6.16 -16.70 -4.18
N ASP A 159 7.10 -15.77 -4.24
CA ASP A 159 7.99 -15.60 -5.39
C ASP A 159 9.40 -16.10 -5.08
N GLY A 160 10.08 -16.60 -6.11
CA GLY A 160 11.45 -17.10 -6.03
C GLY A 160 12.49 -15.97 -6.04
N GLU A 161 13.75 -16.36 -6.18
CA GLU A 161 14.87 -15.42 -6.25
C GLU A 161 14.80 -14.51 -7.49
N ASN A 162 15.10 -13.23 -7.29
CA ASN A 162 15.46 -12.33 -8.37
C ASN A 162 16.94 -12.56 -8.73
N ALA A 163 17.22 -13.09 -9.92
CA ALA A 163 18.57 -13.47 -10.34
C ALA A 163 19.60 -12.32 -10.30
N THR A 164 19.13 -11.06 -10.35
CA THR A 164 20.01 -9.88 -10.28
C THR A 164 20.19 -9.38 -8.85
N LEU A 165 19.14 -9.44 -8.02
CA LEU A 165 19.12 -8.79 -6.70
C LEU A 165 19.41 -9.77 -5.55
N ALA A 166 18.98 -11.03 -5.64
CA ALA A 166 19.22 -12.06 -4.63
C ALA A 166 20.70 -12.29 -4.29
N PRO A 167 21.66 -12.22 -5.25
CA PRO A 167 23.08 -12.32 -4.91
C PRO A 167 23.58 -11.20 -3.98
N MET A 168 22.86 -10.07 -3.88
CA MET A 168 23.19 -8.95 -3.00
C MET A 168 22.47 -9.01 -1.65
N HIS A 169 21.65 -10.04 -1.38
CA HIS A 169 20.77 -10.11 -0.20
C HIS A 169 21.49 -9.78 1.11
N ALA A 170 22.65 -10.38 1.38
CA ALA A 170 23.37 -10.16 2.63
C ALA A 170 23.79 -8.69 2.86
N GLU A 171 24.15 -7.97 1.80
CA GLU A 171 24.46 -6.52 1.87
C GLU A 171 23.18 -5.68 1.94
N SER A 172 22.16 -6.03 1.15
CA SER A 172 20.85 -5.37 1.18
C SER A 172 20.19 -5.45 2.54
N GLN A 173 20.15 -6.64 3.16
CA GLN A 173 19.58 -6.84 4.49
C GLN A 173 20.34 -6.02 5.53
N ARG A 174 21.67 -6.07 5.49
CA ARG A 174 22.50 -5.28 6.40
C ARG A 174 22.24 -3.78 6.27
N LEU A 175 22.09 -3.28 5.04
CA LEU A 175 21.78 -1.88 4.80
C LEU A 175 20.36 -1.53 5.28
N ALA A 176 19.37 -2.39 5.04
CA ALA A 176 18.00 -2.22 5.52
C ALA A 176 17.95 -2.14 7.05
N ASP A 177 18.57 -3.11 7.75
CA ASP A 177 18.63 -3.14 9.22
C ASP A 177 19.27 -1.87 9.79
N LEU A 178 20.36 -1.39 9.17
CA LEU A 178 21.04 -0.16 9.60
C LEU A 178 20.21 1.09 9.34
N LEU A 179 19.54 1.19 8.18
CA LEU A 179 18.67 2.33 7.89
C LEU A 179 17.45 2.37 8.81
N ASN A 180 16.84 1.22 9.09
CA ASN A 180 15.79 1.07 10.09
C ASN A 180 16.29 1.51 11.48
N ARG A 181 17.43 0.97 11.90
CA ARG A 181 17.99 1.28 13.22
C ARG A 181 18.41 2.74 13.37
N LEU A 182 19.03 3.33 12.34
CA LEU A 182 19.39 4.75 12.31
C LEU A 182 18.15 5.64 12.29
N SER A 183 17.06 5.23 11.64
CA SER A 183 15.79 5.95 11.68
C SER A 183 15.32 6.07 13.12
N LEU A 184 15.38 4.98 13.91
CA LEU A 184 14.93 4.98 15.30
C LEU A 184 15.89 5.64 16.30
N ASN A 185 17.04 6.20 15.90
CA ASN A 185 17.90 6.97 16.81
C ASN A 185 17.22 8.22 17.40
N GLY A 186 16.17 8.72 16.75
CA GLY A 186 15.38 9.86 17.22
C GLY A 186 14.19 9.46 18.11
N LEU A 187 13.98 8.17 18.36
CA LEU A 187 12.91 7.68 19.22
C LEU A 187 13.27 7.96 20.68
N ASP A 188 12.28 8.36 21.48
CA ASP A 188 12.47 8.66 22.91
C ASP A 188 13.13 7.48 23.65
N ASP A 189 14.12 7.81 24.48
CA ASP A 189 14.93 6.86 25.26
C ASP A 189 15.72 5.81 24.47
N SER A 190 15.76 5.90 23.13
CA SER A 190 16.64 5.06 22.32
C SER A 190 18.11 5.46 22.53
N VAL A 191 18.98 4.46 22.67
CA VAL A 191 20.42 4.68 22.74
C VAL A 191 20.97 4.76 21.32
N PRO A 192 21.66 5.84 20.91
CA PRO A 192 22.02 5.99 19.49
C PRO A 192 23.02 4.94 18.97
N VAL A 193 22.78 4.43 17.77
CA VAL A 193 23.79 3.72 16.96
C VAL A 193 24.55 4.70 16.08
N THR A 194 25.82 4.43 15.79
CA THR A 194 26.60 5.15 14.77
C THR A 194 27.08 4.17 13.73
N VAL A 195 26.93 4.49 12.45
CA VAL A 195 27.49 3.71 11.34
C VAL A 195 28.72 4.41 10.79
N THR A 196 29.76 3.65 10.47
CA THR A 196 30.98 4.18 9.82
C THR A 196 31.22 3.54 8.47
N VAL A 197 31.74 4.33 7.52
CA VAL A 197 32.21 3.87 6.21
C VAL A 197 33.38 4.74 5.77
N GLU A 198 34.53 4.12 5.55
CA GLU A 198 35.81 4.74 5.16
C GLU A 198 36.13 6.01 5.96
N GLY A 199 35.98 5.91 7.30
CA GLY A 199 36.26 7.01 8.24
C GLY A 199 35.15 8.06 8.35
N GLN A 200 34.13 8.05 7.50
CA GLN A 200 32.91 8.84 7.69
C GLN A 200 32.04 8.19 8.77
N SER A 201 31.29 9.01 9.51
CA SER A 201 30.36 8.57 10.55
C SER A 201 28.97 9.12 10.28
N ALA A 202 27.94 8.31 10.53
CA ALA A 202 26.54 8.65 10.35
C ALA A 202 25.70 8.21 11.54
N LYS A 203 24.78 9.07 11.99
CA LYS A 203 23.82 8.82 13.08
C LYS A 203 22.37 8.90 12.61
N THR A 204 22.15 9.16 11.33
CA THR A 204 20.83 9.18 10.71
C THR A 204 20.89 8.53 9.32
N PRO A 205 19.75 8.09 8.76
CA PRO A 205 19.71 7.49 7.42
C PRO A 205 20.30 8.41 6.34
N GLN A 206 19.96 9.70 6.36
CA GLN A 206 20.45 10.66 5.38
C GLN A 206 21.95 10.96 5.52
N GLU A 207 22.49 10.93 6.74
CA GLU A 207 23.94 11.03 6.95
C GLU A 207 24.66 9.79 6.42
N LEU A 208 24.07 8.60 6.52
CA LEU A 208 24.65 7.38 5.97
C LEU A 208 24.68 7.44 4.44
N VAL A 209 23.57 7.85 3.80
CA VAL A 209 23.55 8.05 2.34
C VAL A 209 24.59 9.08 1.91
N LYS A 210 24.69 10.21 2.61
CA LYS A 210 25.71 11.24 2.34
C LYS A 210 27.14 10.71 2.53
N ALA A 211 27.37 9.90 3.57
CA ALA A 211 28.66 9.27 3.83
C ALA A 211 29.05 8.31 2.69
N LEU A 212 28.13 7.44 2.25
CA LEU A 212 28.34 6.54 1.11
C LEU A 212 28.70 7.31 -0.15
N MET A 213 27.98 8.41 -0.44
CA MET A 213 28.28 9.26 -1.60
C MET A 213 29.66 9.92 -1.50
N THR A 214 30.03 10.40 -0.30
CA THR A 214 31.34 11.03 -0.04
C THR A 214 32.49 10.05 -0.24
N THR A 215 32.25 8.75 0.02
CA THR A 215 33.22 7.67 -0.14
C THR A 215 33.18 7.02 -1.52
N GLY A 216 32.57 7.70 -2.51
CA GLY A 216 32.62 7.30 -3.91
C GLY A 216 31.55 6.29 -4.34
N HIS A 217 30.51 6.06 -3.52
CA HIS A 217 29.34 5.29 -3.94
C HIS A 217 28.40 6.17 -4.78
N THR A 218 27.75 5.56 -5.77
CA THR A 218 26.56 6.11 -6.40
C THR A 218 25.34 5.67 -5.61
N VAL A 219 24.47 6.61 -5.25
CA VAL A 219 23.17 6.35 -4.63
C VAL A 219 22.07 6.96 -5.50
N VAL A 220 21.12 6.14 -5.89
CA VAL A 220 19.90 6.56 -6.60
C VAL A 220 18.71 6.13 -5.77
N VAL A 221 17.76 7.03 -5.57
CA VAL A 221 16.47 6.71 -4.93
C VAL A 221 15.38 6.84 -5.99
N ALA A 222 14.63 5.78 -6.25
CA ALA A 222 13.54 5.79 -7.22
C ALA A 222 12.17 5.76 -6.53
N ASP A 223 11.21 6.59 -6.96
CA ASP A 223 9.78 6.39 -6.71
C ASP A 223 9.30 5.30 -7.67
N ALA A 224 9.25 4.06 -7.18
CA ALA A 224 8.93 2.89 -7.99
C ALA A 224 7.45 2.52 -7.85
N ARG A 225 6.84 2.13 -8.98
CA ARG A 225 5.41 1.84 -9.08
C ARG A 225 5.16 0.53 -9.81
N TYR A 226 4.30 -0.28 -9.20
CA TYR A 226 3.93 -1.63 -9.62
C TYR A 226 2.41 -1.79 -9.58
N PHE A 227 1.85 -2.73 -10.31
CA PHE A 227 0.52 -3.24 -9.92
C PHE A 227 0.67 -4.11 -8.68
N ALA A 228 -0.15 -3.89 -7.67
CA ALA A 228 -0.13 -4.72 -6.48
C ALA A 228 -0.66 -6.13 -6.81
N ASN A 229 0.13 -7.15 -6.46
CA ASN A 229 -0.22 -8.56 -6.54
C ASN A 229 -0.55 -9.07 -5.13
N PHE A 230 -1.74 -9.62 -4.93
CA PHE A 230 -2.17 -10.06 -3.59
C PHE A 230 -2.11 -11.57 -3.41
N GLY A 231 -2.05 -12.29 -4.52
CA GLY A 231 -1.97 -13.74 -4.52
C GLY A 231 -0.53 -14.22 -4.38
N HIS A 232 0.38 -13.62 -5.16
CA HIS A 232 1.71 -14.17 -5.43
C HIS A 232 1.62 -15.67 -5.76
N PHE A 233 0.58 -16.06 -6.51
CA PHE A 233 0.34 -17.45 -6.85
C PHE A 233 1.05 -17.81 -8.15
N HIS A 234 1.49 -19.06 -8.21
CA HIS A 234 2.01 -19.72 -9.40
C HIS A 234 1.20 -20.99 -9.61
N TYR A 235 0.70 -21.22 -10.82
CA TYR A 235 -0.06 -22.41 -11.17
C TYR A 235 0.65 -23.19 -12.28
N LYS A 236 1.13 -24.40 -11.97
CA LYS A 236 1.89 -25.25 -12.90
C LYS A 236 3.09 -24.50 -13.51
N GLY A 237 3.76 -23.67 -12.72
CA GLY A 237 4.89 -22.84 -13.12
C GLY A 237 4.54 -21.54 -13.86
N GLN A 238 3.25 -21.19 -13.96
CA GLN A 238 2.78 -19.95 -14.60
C GLN A 238 2.37 -18.92 -13.55
N ASP A 239 2.71 -17.65 -13.76
CA ASP A 239 2.26 -16.54 -12.92
C ASP A 239 0.73 -16.49 -12.89
N VAL A 240 0.13 -16.29 -11.72
CA VAL A 240 -1.31 -16.10 -11.61
C VAL A 240 -1.60 -14.62 -11.42
N MET A 241 -2.26 -14.03 -12.41
CA MET A 241 -2.71 -12.64 -12.37
C MET A 241 -3.84 -12.48 -11.35
N MET A 242 -3.52 -11.83 -10.22
CA MET A 242 -4.45 -11.52 -9.13
C MET A 242 -4.37 -10.03 -8.69
N PRO A 243 -4.72 -9.09 -9.59
CA PRO A 243 -4.86 -7.69 -9.23
C PRO A 243 -6.00 -7.46 -8.24
N PHE A 244 -5.87 -6.45 -7.38
CA PHE A 244 -6.98 -5.94 -6.57
C PHE A 244 -7.56 -4.71 -7.24
N TRP A 245 -8.77 -4.85 -7.78
CA TRP A 245 -9.41 -3.80 -8.56
C TRP A 245 -10.18 -2.81 -7.69
N VAL A 246 -9.95 -1.52 -7.93
CA VAL A 246 -10.71 -0.42 -7.34
C VAL A 246 -11.52 0.30 -8.42
N ASP A 247 -12.76 0.63 -8.09
CA ASP A 247 -13.63 1.46 -8.92
C ASP A 247 -13.19 2.94 -8.83
N SER A 248 -12.66 3.46 -9.95
CA SER A 248 -12.21 4.85 -10.09
C SER A 248 -13.34 5.88 -10.16
N GLN A 249 -14.59 5.41 -10.26
CA GLN A 249 -15.79 6.21 -10.51
C GLN A 249 -15.75 7.00 -11.83
N ILE A 250 -14.82 6.69 -12.73
CA ILE A 250 -14.76 7.21 -14.10
C ILE A 250 -15.48 6.23 -15.02
N ARG A 251 -16.35 6.72 -15.90
CA ARG A 251 -17.05 5.85 -16.86
C ARG A 251 -16.15 5.58 -18.07
N VAL A 252 -16.07 4.32 -18.50
CA VAL A 252 -15.40 4.01 -19.77
C VAL A 252 -16.27 4.51 -20.94
N PRO A 253 -15.74 5.36 -21.84
CA PRO A 253 -16.49 5.88 -22.99
C PRO A 253 -17.19 4.78 -23.79
N GLY A 254 -18.41 5.08 -24.28
CA GLY A 254 -19.25 4.12 -25.01
C GLY A 254 -19.88 3.02 -24.14
N THR A 255 -19.65 3.01 -22.82
CA THR A 255 -20.19 1.99 -21.91
C THR A 255 -20.91 2.62 -20.70
N ARG A 256 -21.56 1.77 -19.89
CA ARG A 256 -22.13 2.16 -18.58
C ARG A 256 -21.26 1.77 -17.39
N ARG A 257 -20.15 1.07 -17.61
CA ARG A 257 -19.31 0.52 -16.54
C ARG A 257 -18.25 1.53 -16.10
N PRO A 258 -17.84 1.48 -14.82
CA PRO A 258 -16.66 2.21 -14.39
C PRO A 258 -15.39 1.64 -15.04
N LEU A 259 -14.35 2.47 -15.10
CA LEU A 259 -12.97 2.04 -15.21
C LEU A 259 -12.59 1.45 -13.85
N LEU A 260 -12.31 0.15 -13.84
CA LEU A 260 -11.63 -0.49 -12.73
C LEU A 260 -10.13 -0.30 -12.95
N VAL A 261 -9.41 -0.01 -11.87
CA VAL A 261 -7.96 0.19 -11.89
C VAL A 261 -7.36 -0.77 -10.86
N PRO A 262 -6.34 -1.58 -11.21
CA PRO A 262 -5.60 -2.34 -10.20
C PRO A 262 -4.94 -1.36 -9.25
N VAL A 263 -5.03 -1.63 -7.95
CA VAL A 263 -4.31 -0.83 -6.95
C VAL A 263 -2.82 -0.87 -7.27
N SER A 264 -2.17 0.30 -7.23
CA SER A 264 -0.73 0.39 -7.32
C SER A 264 -0.09 0.01 -6.00
N HIS A 265 1.04 -0.68 -6.09
CA HIS A 265 2.03 -0.71 -5.04
C HIS A 265 3.08 0.35 -5.38
N ALA A 266 3.45 1.17 -4.40
CA ALA A 266 4.51 2.14 -4.58
C ALA A 266 5.45 2.12 -3.39
N GLU A 267 6.73 2.31 -3.69
CA GLU A 267 7.82 2.29 -2.72
C GLU A 267 8.94 3.22 -3.19
N TYR A 268 9.82 3.57 -2.25
CA TYR A 268 11.12 4.14 -2.61
C TYR A 268 12.16 3.04 -2.70
N GLU A 269 12.99 3.05 -3.73
CA GLU A 269 14.06 2.05 -3.93
C GLU A 269 15.42 2.71 -3.96
N TRP A 270 16.34 2.26 -3.11
CA TRP A 270 17.73 2.72 -3.08
C TRP A 270 18.60 1.74 -3.86
N GLY A 271 19.16 2.20 -4.98
CA GLY A 271 20.27 1.54 -5.65
C GLY A 271 21.60 2.12 -5.16
N VAL A 272 22.33 1.37 -4.33
CA VAL A 272 23.66 1.74 -3.84
C VAL A 272 24.72 0.92 -4.55
N ARG A 273 25.69 1.58 -5.20
CA ARG A 273 26.80 0.93 -5.92
C ARG A 273 28.11 1.59 -5.59
N GLY A 274 29.15 0.82 -5.29
CA GLY A 274 30.46 1.39 -5.02
C GLY A 274 31.47 0.41 -4.39
N PRO A 275 32.57 0.95 -3.82
CA PRO A 275 33.71 0.14 -3.38
C PRO A 275 33.42 -0.79 -2.20
N LYS A 276 32.51 -0.42 -1.30
CA LYS A 276 32.25 -1.15 -0.05
C LYS A 276 30.89 -1.79 0.00
N VAL A 277 29.86 -1.06 -0.43
CA VAL A 277 28.46 -1.48 -0.35
C VAL A 277 27.86 -1.55 -1.74
N ASN A 278 27.27 -2.70 -2.07
CA ASN A 278 26.46 -2.90 -3.26
C ASN A 278 25.14 -3.54 -2.82
N ALA A 279 24.07 -2.76 -2.79
CA ALA A 279 22.82 -3.13 -2.15
C ALA A 279 21.61 -2.51 -2.87
N ASN A 280 20.47 -3.20 -2.75
CA ASN A 280 19.15 -2.71 -3.14
C ASN A 280 18.20 -2.90 -1.96
N VAL A 281 17.64 -1.79 -1.49
CA VAL A 281 16.62 -1.80 -0.45
C VAL A 281 15.45 -0.95 -0.90
N SER A 282 14.25 -1.31 -0.46
CA SER A 282 13.06 -0.50 -0.66
C SER A 282 12.45 -0.06 0.67
N TRP A 283 11.64 0.99 0.67
CA TRP A 283 10.87 1.44 1.83
C TRP A 283 9.42 1.68 1.44
N TYR A 284 8.51 1.13 2.23
CA TYR A 284 7.07 1.38 2.15
C TYR A 284 6.37 0.98 3.46
N PHE A 285 5.13 1.44 3.64
CA PHE A 285 4.26 0.95 4.72
C PHE A 285 3.55 -0.34 4.28
N GLY A 286 4.02 -1.48 4.78
CA GLY A 286 3.58 -2.80 4.35
C GLY A 286 2.26 -3.26 4.97
N ILE A 287 1.64 -4.25 4.33
CA ILE A 287 0.40 -4.90 4.81
C ILE A 287 0.58 -5.63 6.15
N ASP A 288 1.83 -5.85 6.56
CA ASP A 288 2.22 -6.38 7.86
C ASP A 288 2.20 -5.32 8.98
N GLY A 289 1.87 -4.07 8.64
CA GLY A 289 1.84 -2.96 9.58
C GLY A 289 3.21 -2.34 9.84
N LYS A 290 4.23 -2.63 9.02
CA LYS A 290 5.58 -2.12 9.20
C LYS A 290 5.94 -1.03 8.19
N ALA A 291 6.45 0.09 8.67
CA ALA A 291 6.95 1.21 7.85
C ALA A 291 8.49 1.24 7.85
N GLU A 292 9.11 0.38 7.05
CA GLU A 292 10.52 0.01 7.18
C GLU A 292 11.23 -0.15 5.84
N PHE A 293 12.57 -0.11 5.89
CA PHE A 293 13.44 -0.53 4.82
C PHE A 293 13.48 -2.06 4.75
N ARG A 294 13.43 -2.61 3.53
CA ARG A 294 13.34 -4.04 3.22
C ARG A 294 14.27 -4.39 2.07
N THR A 295 14.55 -5.68 1.90
CA THR A 295 15.26 -6.15 0.71
C THR A 295 14.31 -6.31 -0.49
N MET A 296 14.87 -6.33 -1.70
CA MET A 296 14.14 -6.43 -2.97
C MET A 296 14.57 -7.67 -3.77
N ASP A 297 14.89 -8.76 -3.11
CA ASP A 297 15.55 -9.94 -3.69
C ASP A 297 14.59 -11.01 -4.23
N THR A 298 13.29 -10.77 -4.17
CA THR A 298 12.28 -11.65 -4.78
C THR A 298 11.94 -11.22 -6.20
N GLN A 299 11.64 -12.19 -7.06
CA GLN A 299 11.31 -11.94 -8.46
C GLN A 299 9.85 -11.53 -8.60
N ASP A 300 9.62 -10.28 -8.99
CA ASP A 300 8.28 -9.84 -9.37
C ASP A 300 7.71 -10.65 -10.54
N GLN A 301 6.41 -10.92 -10.47
CA GLN A 301 5.68 -11.56 -11.56
C GLN A 301 5.59 -10.63 -12.77
N SER A 302 5.79 -11.17 -13.97
CA SER A 302 5.95 -10.37 -15.19
C SER A 302 4.80 -9.40 -15.51
N TRP A 303 3.59 -9.68 -15.02
CA TRP A 303 2.40 -8.87 -15.26
C TRP A 303 2.28 -7.65 -14.34
N VAL A 304 3.04 -7.56 -13.24
CA VAL A 304 2.98 -6.41 -12.32
C VAL A 304 3.65 -5.17 -12.88
N LEU A 305 4.51 -5.35 -13.90
CA LEU A 305 5.31 -4.32 -14.57
C LEU A 305 6.24 -3.60 -13.58
N GLY A 306 6.67 -2.38 -13.88
CA GLY A 306 7.53 -1.59 -13.01
C GLY A 306 7.95 -0.29 -13.69
N ARG A 307 7.85 0.83 -12.97
CA ARG A 307 8.33 2.13 -13.45
C ARG A 307 8.85 2.97 -12.30
N HIS A 308 10.05 3.54 -12.49
CA HIS A 308 10.52 4.66 -11.68
C HIS A 308 9.83 5.94 -12.19
N ALA A 309 8.83 6.42 -11.46
CA ALA A 309 8.13 7.66 -11.82
C ALA A 309 9.05 8.88 -11.65
N HIS A 310 9.94 8.84 -10.66
CA HIS A 310 10.97 9.84 -10.40
C HIS A 310 12.25 9.14 -9.96
N GLU A 311 13.40 9.72 -10.30
CA GLU A 311 14.71 9.33 -9.75
C GLU A 311 15.35 10.53 -9.06
N TYR A 312 15.73 10.34 -7.80
CA TYR A 312 16.39 11.32 -6.96
C TYR A 312 17.86 10.95 -6.80
N ARG A 313 18.73 11.93 -6.96
CA ARG A 313 20.19 11.80 -6.87
C ARG A 313 20.73 12.93 -6.00
N ASP A 314 21.97 12.79 -5.55
CA ASP A 314 22.67 13.84 -4.81
C ASP A 314 21.88 14.36 -3.60
N ALA A 315 21.69 15.68 -3.51
CA ALA A 315 20.96 16.31 -2.40
C ALA A 315 19.51 15.81 -2.29
N ASP A 316 18.88 15.48 -3.42
CA ASP A 316 17.49 15.00 -3.43
C ASP A 316 17.40 13.57 -2.89
N ALA A 317 18.37 12.70 -3.20
CA ALA A 317 18.47 11.36 -2.60
C ALA A 317 18.62 11.44 -1.07
N VAL A 318 19.44 12.38 -0.59
CA VAL A 318 19.62 12.65 0.85
C VAL A 318 18.32 13.15 1.48
N GLU A 319 17.59 14.05 0.82
CA GLU A 319 16.33 14.61 1.33
C GLU A 319 15.20 13.55 1.39
N VAL A 320 15.02 12.75 0.34
CA VAL A 320 14.06 11.64 0.35
C VAL A 320 14.38 10.68 1.49
N THR A 321 15.67 10.33 1.66
CA THR A 321 16.12 9.46 2.75
C THR A 321 15.82 10.06 4.13
N ARG A 322 16.00 11.38 4.32
CA ARG A 322 15.65 12.08 5.57
C ARG A 322 14.16 11.99 5.86
N LEU A 323 13.32 12.24 4.85
CA LEU A 323 11.87 12.19 4.99
C LEU A 323 11.38 10.79 5.30
N VAL A 324 11.95 9.77 4.66
CA VAL A 324 11.66 8.35 4.94
C VAL A 324 12.06 7.96 6.37
N GLY A 325 13.25 8.35 6.83
CA GLY A 325 13.67 8.09 8.21
C GLY A 325 12.75 8.74 9.24
N LYS A 326 12.27 9.98 8.99
CA LYS A 326 11.26 10.62 9.83
C LYS A 326 9.90 9.93 9.76
N MET A 327 9.52 9.45 8.58
CA MET A 327 8.27 8.71 8.38
C MET A 327 8.27 7.43 9.22
N ALA A 328 9.36 6.66 9.22
CA ALA A 328 9.50 5.46 10.04
C ALA A 328 9.28 5.74 11.55
N ILE A 329 9.87 6.81 12.08
CA ILE A 329 9.63 7.24 13.48
C ILE A 329 8.18 7.65 13.70
N ALA A 330 7.60 8.44 12.80
CA ALA A 330 6.21 8.88 12.94
C ALA A 330 5.24 7.69 12.99
N TYR A 331 5.42 6.69 12.13
CA TYR A 331 4.64 5.46 12.19
C TYR A 331 4.88 4.70 13.51
N MET A 332 6.12 4.62 14.00
CA MET A 332 6.40 4.03 15.32
C MET A 332 5.63 4.74 16.45
N HIS A 333 5.62 6.09 16.47
CA HIS A 333 4.81 6.84 17.44
C HIS A 333 3.31 6.53 17.32
N GLN A 334 2.80 6.35 16.10
CA GLN A 334 1.41 5.94 15.87
C GLN A 334 1.11 4.55 16.43
N HIS A 335 1.99 3.57 16.21
CA HIS A 335 1.84 2.22 16.74
C HIS A 335 1.89 2.17 18.26
N LEU A 336 2.81 2.92 18.87
CA LEU A 336 2.93 3.01 20.33
C LEU A 336 1.71 3.69 20.97
N ALA A 337 1.16 4.72 20.31
CA ALA A 337 -0.02 5.43 20.79
C ALA A 337 -1.33 4.63 20.58
N ARG A 338 -1.36 3.77 19.55
CA ARG A 338 -2.58 3.09 19.07
C ARG A 338 -2.30 1.62 18.68
N PRO A 339 -1.77 0.79 19.60
CA PRO A 339 -1.39 -0.59 19.30
C PRO A 339 -2.58 -1.50 18.94
N GLU A 340 -3.80 -1.04 19.22
CA GLU A 340 -5.05 -1.74 18.91
C GLU A 340 -5.54 -1.54 17.47
N LEU A 341 -4.85 -0.72 16.66
CA LEU A 341 -5.23 -0.52 15.26
C LEU A 341 -5.19 -1.86 14.50
N PRO A 342 -6.26 -2.20 13.76
CA PRO A 342 -6.33 -3.46 13.03
C PRO A 342 -5.24 -3.51 11.96
N PHE A 343 -4.69 -4.70 11.72
CA PHE A 343 -3.66 -4.95 10.71
C PHE A 343 -2.42 -4.07 10.88
N GLY A 344 -2.02 -3.81 12.13
CA GLY A 344 -0.95 -2.88 12.45
C GLY A 344 -1.18 -1.48 11.88
N GLY A 345 -2.43 -1.04 11.73
CA GLY A 345 -2.74 0.28 11.17
C GLY A 345 -2.77 0.37 9.64
N TYR A 346 -2.61 -0.72 8.89
CA TYR A 346 -2.79 -0.69 7.44
C TYR A 346 -4.25 -0.36 7.07
N TYR A 347 -4.43 0.59 6.14
CA TYR A 347 -5.60 1.45 5.88
C TYR A 347 -5.75 2.68 6.80
N PRO A 348 -5.92 2.58 8.14
CA PRO A 348 -6.04 3.76 9.00
C PRO A 348 -4.84 4.70 8.93
N LEU A 349 -3.62 4.18 8.99
CA LEU A 349 -2.39 4.97 8.88
C LEU A 349 -1.95 5.17 7.42
N GLY A 350 -2.52 4.42 6.49
CA GLY A 350 -2.23 4.49 5.06
C GLY A 350 -2.12 3.12 4.43
N VAL A 351 -1.79 3.08 3.15
CA VAL A 351 -1.29 1.90 2.44
C VAL A 351 0.16 2.16 1.98
N CYS A 352 0.80 1.19 1.33
CA CYS A 352 2.20 1.27 0.88
C CYS A 352 2.59 2.59 0.21
N GLN A 353 1.67 3.17 -0.57
CA GLN A 353 1.93 4.39 -1.33
C GLN A 353 1.60 5.70 -0.61
N ASP A 354 0.91 5.73 0.54
CA ASP A 354 0.54 7.00 1.19
C ASP A 354 1.79 7.80 1.62
N GLY A 355 2.80 7.11 2.18
CA GLY A 355 4.08 7.73 2.53
C GLY A 355 4.85 8.22 1.29
N VAL A 356 4.81 7.43 0.20
CA VAL A 356 5.43 7.79 -1.08
C VAL A 356 4.76 9.02 -1.69
N ALA A 357 3.42 9.07 -1.72
CA ALA A 357 2.65 10.20 -2.23
C ALA A 357 2.93 11.49 -1.45
N ALA A 358 3.10 11.38 -0.13
CA ALA A 358 3.39 12.51 0.74
C ALA A 358 4.77 13.11 0.46
N ILE A 359 5.78 12.27 0.23
CA ILE A 359 7.13 12.68 -0.12
C ILE A 359 7.19 13.16 -1.58
N GLU A 360 6.56 12.47 -2.53
CA GLU A 360 6.44 12.90 -3.94
C GLU A 360 5.90 14.33 -4.01
N ARG A 361 4.81 14.62 -3.27
CA ARG A 361 4.20 15.95 -3.23
C ARG A 361 5.15 17.00 -2.67
N LYS A 362 5.95 16.65 -1.65
CA LYS A 362 6.96 17.55 -1.10
C LYS A 362 8.07 17.84 -2.11
N MET A 363 8.53 16.82 -2.82
CA MET A 363 9.66 16.93 -3.75
C MET A 363 9.28 17.58 -5.09
N THR A 364 8.06 17.36 -5.57
CA THR A 364 7.65 17.73 -6.94
C THR A 364 6.51 18.76 -6.99
N GLY A 365 5.86 19.02 -5.86
CA GLY A 365 4.64 19.85 -5.77
C GLY A 365 3.37 19.11 -6.20
N ASN A 366 3.45 17.85 -6.65
CA ASN A 366 2.31 17.07 -7.12
C ASN A 366 2.26 15.71 -6.41
N ASP A 367 1.06 15.21 -6.13
CA ASP A 367 0.85 13.80 -5.81
C ASP A 367 0.16 13.11 -6.98
N THR A 368 0.68 11.96 -7.37
CA THR A 368 0.17 11.23 -8.55
C THR A 368 -0.19 9.78 -8.24
N LEU A 369 -0.20 9.40 -6.96
CA LEU A 369 -0.54 8.06 -6.49
C LEU A 369 -2.02 7.95 -6.06
N PHE A 370 -2.64 6.81 -6.37
CA PHE A 370 -4.04 6.49 -6.07
C PHE A 370 -4.21 4.98 -5.84
N PRO A 371 -4.98 4.54 -4.83
CA PRO A 371 -5.68 5.31 -3.80
C PRO A 371 -4.86 5.62 -2.53
N ASN A 372 -5.07 6.78 -1.92
CA ASN A 372 -4.51 7.15 -0.61
C ASN A 372 -5.56 7.00 0.49
N THR A 373 -5.22 6.34 1.59
CA THR A 373 -6.19 5.96 2.64
C THR A 373 -5.93 6.54 4.01
N ALA A 374 -4.74 7.10 4.26
CA ALA A 374 -4.32 7.53 5.59
C ALA A 374 -5.34 8.47 6.24
N ASP A 375 -5.67 8.24 7.51
CA ASP A 375 -6.50 9.17 8.26
C ASP A 375 -5.63 10.30 8.81
N GLY A 376 -5.71 11.48 8.19
CA GLY A 376 -4.92 12.63 8.63
C GLY A 376 -5.18 13.03 10.09
N ALA A 377 -6.31 12.62 10.68
CA ALA A 377 -6.61 12.85 12.10
C ALA A 377 -5.81 11.95 13.06
N LEU A 378 -5.22 10.85 12.58
CA LEU A 378 -4.34 10.01 13.40
C LEU A 378 -2.92 10.58 13.45
N PHE A 379 -2.51 11.35 12.42
CA PHE A 379 -1.21 12.02 12.35
C PHE A 379 -1.25 13.37 13.09
N ASP A 380 -1.27 13.29 14.42
CA ASP A 380 -1.45 14.41 15.33
C ASP A 380 -0.32 14.60 16.36
N ASP A 381 0.72 13.76 16.35
CA ASP A 381 1.83 13.84 17.29
C ASP A 381 2.71 15.08 17.04
N PRO A 382 2.84 16.02 17.99
CA PRO A 382 3.61 17.25 17.79
C PRO A 382 5.11 17.00 17.51
N ARG A 383 5.66 15.84 17.90
CA ARG A 383 7.05 15.47 17.58
C ARG A 383 7.26 15.26 16.09
N ASP A 384 6.20 14.86 15.38
CA ASP A 384 6.20 14.49 13.96
C ASP A 384 5.56 15.55 13.07
N ALA A 385 5.55 16.82 13.50
CA ALA A 385 4.81 17.90 12.84
C ALA A 385 5.03 17.98 11.32
N GLU A 386 6.27 17.80 10.83
CA GLU A 386 6.56 17.77 9.39
C GLU A 386 5.82 16.63 8.69
N ILE A 387 5.91 15.41 9.22
CA ILE A 387 5.26 14.23 8.62
C ILE A 387 3.73 14.34 8.70
N ASN A 388 3.21 14.86 9.81
CA ASN A 388 1.78 15.10 9.97
C ASN A 388 1.24 16.02 8.86
N GLU A 389 1.95 17.11 8.57
CA GLU A 389 1.55 18.02 7.49
C GLU A 389 1.66 17.37 6.12
N LEU A 390 2.72 16.59 5.85
CA LEU A 390 2.87 15.87 4.59
C LEU A 390 1.72 14.87 4.36
N ILE A 391 1.41 14.05 5.36
CA ILE A 391 0.32 13.08 5.27
C ILE A 391 -1.03 13.80 5.18
N LYS A 392 -1.27 14.90 5.89
CA LYS A 392 -2.53 15.66 5.75
C LYS A 392 -2.68 16.30 4.38
N ALA A 393 -1.58 16.69 3.73
CA ALA A 393 -1.60 17.41 2.46
C ALA A 393 -2.02 16.55 1.25
N ILE A 394 -1.83 15.22 1.27
CA ILE A 394 -2.24 14.36 0.15
C ILE A 394 -3.78 14.15 0.13
N PRO A 395 -4.40 13.95 -1.04
CA PRO A 395 -5.83 13.64 -1.14
C PRO A 395 -6.19 12.33 -0.42
N LYS A 396 -7.46 12.21 0.00
CA LYS A 396 -7.99 11.05 0.74
C LYS A 396 -9.10 10.38 -0.02
N ASP A 397 -8.83 9.20 -0.56
CA ASP A 397 -9.81 8.46 -1.38
C ASP A 397 -10.77 7.63 -0.52
N ARG A 398 -10.44 7.47 0.77
CA ARG A 398 -11.21 6.64 1.71
C ARG A 398 -12.69 7.02 1.86
N GLU A 399 -13.02 8.29 1.69
CA GLU A 399 -14.40 8.77 1.83
C GLU A 399 -15.24 8.57 0.56
N GLY A 400 -14.61 8.06 -0.51
CA GLY A 400 -15.28 7.78 -1.79
C GLY A 400 -15.45 9.00 -2.67
N GLY A 401 -14.67 10.07 -2.44
CA GLY A 401 -14.53 11.15 -3.41
C GLY A 401 -14.09 10.60 -4.77
N ALA A 402 -14.49 11.26 -5.86
CA ALA A 402 -14.03 10.87 -7.18
C ALA A 402 -12.56 11.27 -7.34
N PRO A 403 -11.62 10.32 -7.52
CA PRO A 403 -10.20 10.65 -7.64
C PRO A 403 -9.93 11.50 -8.89
N GLU A 404 -8.92 12.35 -8.82
CA GLU A 404 -8.46 13.11 -9.97
C GLU A 404 -7.88 12.16 -11.04
N PRO A 405 -8.22 12.33 -12.33
CA PRO A 405 -7.73 11.42 -13.37
C PRO A 405 -6.21 11.38 -13.45
N ALA A 406 -5.53 12.50 -13.21
CA ALA A 406 -4.08 12.59 -13.19
C ALA A 406 -3.44 11.62 -12.18
N ARG A 407 -4.06 11.41 -11.01
CA ARG A 407 -3.58 10.44 -10.00
C ARG A 407 -3.80 8.99 -10.43
N ILE A 408 -4.86 8.71 -11.19
CA ILE A 408 -5.10 7.35 -11.72
C ILE A 408 -4.05 6.98 -12.77
N PHE A 409 -3.80 7.87 -13.73
CA PHE A 409 -2.79 7.61 -14.76
C PHE A 409 -1.38 7.72 -14.21
N GLY A 410 -1.18 8.64 -13.27
CA GLY A 410 0.04 8.78 -12.50
C GLY A 410 0.41 7.51 -11.76
N SER A 411 -0.54 6.81 -11.12
CA SER A 411 -0.22 5.64 -10.31
C SER A 411 0.12 4.37 -11.10
N LEU A 412 -0.06 4.37 -12.42
CA LEU A 412 0.21 3.20 -13.26
C LEU A 412 1.71 2.84 -13.28
N PRO A 413 2.06 1.54 -13.39
CA PRO A 413 3.44 1.10 -13.49
C PRO A 413 4.01 1.22 -14.91
N ALA A 414 3.30 1.90 -15.83
CA ALA A 414 3.74 2.17 -17.19
C ALA A 414 3.09 3.44 -17.74
N THR A 415 3.84 4.19 -18.55
CA THR A 415 3.31 5.32 -19.33
C THR A 415 2.72 4.88 -20.66
N ASP A 416 3.31 3.85 -21.28
CA ASP A 416 2.78 3.22 -22.48
C ASP A 416 1.71 2.19 -22.11
N PHE A 417 0.45 2.51 -22.40
CA PHE A 417 -0.67 1.60 -22.13
C PHE A 417 -0.59 0.31 -22.94
N ASP A 418 0.13 0.26 -24.07
CA ASP A 418 0.30 -0.98 -24.83
C ASP A 418 1.19 -2.01 -24.12
N SER A 419 2.03 -1.57 -23.18
CA SER A 419 2.77 -2.48 -22.30
C SER A 419 1.89 -3.16 -21.24
N ILE A 420 0.68 -2.63 -20.99
CA ILE A 420 -0.26 -3.18 -20.00
C ILE A 420 -0.98 -4.38 -20.61
N THR A 421 -0.57 -5.57 -20.16
CA THR A 421 -1.01 -6.84 -20.73
C THR A 421 -2.27 -7.44 -20.09
N ILE A 422 -2.84 -6.76 -19.09
CA ILE A 422 -4.08 -7.15 -18.40
C ILE A 422 -5.25 -7.09 -19.40
N PRO A 423 -6.01 -8.19 -19.61
CA PRO A 423 -7.04 -8.26 -20.64
C PRO A 423 -8.07 -7.12 -20.59
N GLY A 424 -8.18 -6.36 -21.69
CA GLY A 424 -9.13 -5.26 -21.87
C GLY A 424 -8.76 -3.95 -21.16
N PHE A 425 -7.84 -3.97 -20.19
CA PHE A 425 -7.53 -2.80 -19.38
C PHE A 425 -6.80 -1.71 -20.17
N ALA A 426 -5.82 -2.06 -21.00
CA ALA A 426 -5.13 -1.11 -21.88
C ALA A 426 -6.09 -0.35 -22.80
N ALA A 427 -7.08 -1.05 -23.39
CA ALA A 427 -8.08 -0.42 -24.25
C ALA A 427 -8.95 0.57 -23.46
N ASP A 428 -9.33 0.21 -22.24
CA ASP A 428 -10.09 1.09 -21.35
C ASP A 428 -9.29 2.33 -20.96
N LEU A 429 -8.02 2.17 -20.60
CA LEU A 429 -7.12 3.27 -20.29
C LEU A 429 -6.98 4.23 -21.48
N LYS A 430 -6.81 3.72 -22.70
CA LYS A 430 -6.73 4.54 -23.91
C LYS A 430 -8.00 5.38 -24.14
N LEU A 431 -9.17 4.75 -24.04
CA LEU A 431 -10.45 5.45 -24.22
C LEU A 431 -10.65 6.52 -23.15
N VAL A 432 -10.39 6.17 -21.89
CA VAL A 432 -10.57 7.09 -20.75
C VAL A 432 -9.55 8.22 -20.80
N HIS A 433 -8.30 7.95 -21.17
CA HIS A 433 -7.27 8.98 -21.30
C HIS A 433 -7.58 9.93 -22.45
N ALA A 434 -8.03 9.44 -23.60
CA ALA A 434 -8.48 10.30 -24.70
C ALA A 434 -9.64 11.22 -24.27
N ALA A 435 -10.65 10.67 -23.59
CA ALA A 435 -11.77 11.44 -23.05
C ALA A 435 -11.35 12.46 -21.97
N TRP A 436 -10.28 12.18 -21.23
CA TRP A 436 -9.71 13.13 -20.28
C TRP A 436 -9.02 14.29 -21.00
N GLN A 437 -8.19 14.00 -22.01
CA GLN A 437 -7.45 15.00 -22.77
C GLN A 437 -8.36 15.93 -23.59
N ASP A 438 -9.49 15.42 -24.10
CA ASP A 438 -10.46 16.21 -24.87
C ASP A 438 -11.57 16.87 -24.02
N GLY A 439 -11.58 16.62 -22.70
CA GLY A 439 -12.56 17.18 -21.76
C GLY A 439 -13.94 16.51 -21.77
N SER A 440 -14.13 15.41 -22.49
CA SER A 440 -15.39 14.65 -22.53
C SER A 440 -15.55 13.60 -21.43
N LEU A 441 -14.58 13.48 -20.53
CA LEU A 441 -14.54 12.49 -19.46
C LEU A 441 -15.79 12.54 -18.56
N GLU A 442 -16.53 11.44 -18.51
CA GLU A 442 -17.72 11.33 -17.66
C GLU A 442 -17.45 10.50 -16.40
N ARG A 443 -18.07 10.92 -15.29
CA ARG A 443 -18.08 10.15 -14.04
C ARG A 443 -19.26 9.20 -14.00
N THR A 444 -19.10 8.07 -13.32
CA THR A 444 -20.22 7.18 -13.02
C THR A 444 -21.27 7.89 -12.15
N PRO A 445 -22.57 7.71 -12.42
CA PRO A 445 -23.61 8.34 -11.62
C PRO A 445 -23.59 7.84 -10.18
N SER A 446 -23.31 8.73 -9.23
CA SER A 446 -23.41 8.41 -7.81
C SER A 446 -24.83 7.94 -7.48
N TRP A 447 -24.95 6.99 -6.54
CA TRP A 447 -26.26 6.52 -6.08
C TRP A 447 -27.14 7.68 -5.58
N ILE A 448 -26.52 8.65 -4.89
CA ILE A 448 -27.19 9.87 -4.43
C ILE A 448 -27.76 10.65 -5.62
N ARG A 449 -26.96 10.90 -6.68
CA ARG A 449 -27.45 11.60 -7.89
C ARG A 449 -28.62 10.84 -8.53
N ARG A 450 -28.56 9.49 -8.58
CA ARG A 450 -29.67 8.66 -9.08
C ARG A 450 -30.94 8.80 -8.23
N VAL A 451 -30.81 8.79 -6.90
CA VAL A 451 -31.94 8.96 -5.98
C VAL A 451 -32.50 10.38 -6.07
N THR A 452 -31.66 11.42 -6.03
CA THR A 452 -32.07 12.82 -6.17
C THR A 452 -32.81 13.05 -7.48
N LEU A 453 -32.31 12.55 -8.61
CA LEU A 453 -33.00 12.68 -9.90
C LEU A 453 -34.36 11.97 -9.89
N ARG A 454 -34.48 10.81 -9.25
CA ARG A 454 -35.76 10.12 -9.09
C ARG A 454 -36.73 10.92 -8.21
N VAL A 455 -36.28 11.44 -7.07
CA VAL A 455 -37.10 12.23 -6.15
C VAL A 455 -37.57 13.52 -6.83
N VAL A 456 -36.67 14.25 -7.50
CA VAL A 456 -37.02 15.45 -8.27
C VAL A 456 -38.00 15.10 -9.40
N GLY A 457 -37.79 14.00 -10.12
CA GLY A 457 -38.70 13.53 -11.16
C GLY A 457 -40.10 13.20 -10.62
N VAL A 458 -40.19 12.50 -9.48
CA VAL A 458 -41.45 12.20 -8.79
C VAL A 458 -42.15 13.48 -8.32
N ALA A 459 -41.41 14.41 -7.73
CA ALA A 459 -41.96 15.69 -7.27
C ALA A 459 -42.48 16.55 -8.45
N ALA A 460 -41.73 16.61 -9.56
CA ALA A 460 -42.15 17.31 -10.77
C ALA A 460 -43.42 16.70 -11.39
N LEU A 461 -43.49 15.37 -11.49
CA LEU A 461 -44.68 14.67 -11.95
C LEU A 461 -45.88 14.90 -11.01
N GLY A 462 -45.64 14.89 -9.70
CA GLY A 462 -46.66 15.21 -8.69
C GLY A 462 -47.19 16.64 -8.83
N MET A 463 -46.31 17.62 -9.02
CA MET A 463 -46.71 19.01 -9.29
C MET A 463 -47.52 19.14 -10.59
N LEU A 464 -47.09 18.50 -11.69
CA LEU A 464 -47.81 18.51 -12.96
C LEU A 464 -49.20 17.88 -12.82
N ALA A 465 -49.32 16.75 -12.12
CA ALA A 465 -50.60 16.12 -11.83
C ALA A 465 -51.50 17.05 -10.99
N GLY A 466 -50.94 17.72 -9.96
CA GLY A 466 -51.63 18.71 -9.16
C GLY A 466 -52.16 19.90 -9.99
N ILE A 467 -51.35 20.43 -10.92
CA ILE A 467 -51.74 21.50 -11.85
C ILE A 467 -52.87 21.05 -12.77
N VAL A 468 -52.80 19.83 -13.32
CA VAL A 468 -53.86 19.26 -14.18
C VAL A 468 -55.17 19.09 -13.41
N VAL A 469 -55.11 18.57 -12.18
CA VAL A 469 -56.29 18.41 -11.30
C VAL A 469 -56.88 19.78 -10.95
N TRP A 470 -56.05 20.76 -10.62
CA TRP A 470 -56.48 22.12 -10.31
C TRP A 470 -57.14 22.80 -11.51
N ARG A 471 -56.54 22.70 -12.71
CA ARG A 471 -57.14 23.22 -13.96
C ARG A 471 -58.47 22.54 -14.28
N ARG A 472 -58.57 21.21 -14.11
CA ARG A 472 -59.84 20.48 -14.30
C ARG A 472 -60.92 20.90 -13.31
N ARG A 473 -60.57 21.18 -12.05
CA ARG A 473 -61.52 21.67 -11.04
C ARG A 473 -61.99 23.09 -11.29
N ARG A 474 -61.19 23.93 -11.93
CA ARG A 474 -61.54 25.34 -12.23
C ARG A 474 -62.42 25.48 -13.48
N ASN A 475 -62.39 24.49 -14.37
CA ASN A 475 -63.19 24.45 -15.60
C ASN A 475 -64.50 23.64 -15.46
N ARG A 476 -64.78 23.08 -14.29
CA ARG A 476 -66.08 22.54 -13.88
C ARG A 476 -66.70 23.53 -12.91
#